data_AF-A0A672F4R7-F1
#
_entry.id   AF-A0A672F4R7-F1
#
_cell.length_a   1.000
_cell.length_b   1.000
_cell.length_c   1.000
_cell.angle_alpha   90.00
_cell.angle_beta   90.00
_cell.angle_gamma   90.00
#
_symmetry.space_group_name_H-M   'P 1'
#
loop_
_entity.id
_entity.type
_entity.pdbx_description
1 polymer ?
#
loop_
_entity_poly.entity_id
_entity_poly.type
_entity_poly.pdbx_seq_one_letter_code
_entity_poly.pdbx_strand_id
1 'polypeptide(L)'
;MEGRRVLQLLCLTFTLISTTLPSLPGLTVSPSRSQFLQGASVSLSCEEDGWTVWRKTSREQRSSCGDMWGKPAGSSCRISYMTTRGSGVYWCESREGAAGSSINITVADTVVLQSPVLPVMEGQDVTLGCRTSAPSTLSAEFFKDGVFIGTESTGHMTLRHVSRSAEGLYRCSFRGVGESPPSWISVSAPPTKAAPPTEGAPPTSGAPPTSITFLQLVVSFLLPGGFLSELHLHSAHGVFFQERVKRMSLPQYLEIG
;
A
#
# COMPACT_ATOMS: atom_id res chain seq x y z
N MET A 1 -43.26 6.73 15.65
CA MET A 1 -42.07 6.53 16.52
C MET A 1 -40.98 5.73 15.81
N GLU A 2 -41.16 5.39 14.54
CA GLU A 2 -40.26 4.62 13.67
C GLU A 2 -38.94 5.32 13.30
N GLY A 3 -38.94 6.61 12.99
CA GLY A 3 -37.75 7.28 12.41
C GLY A 3 -36.52 7.34 13.33
N ARG A 4 -36.74 7.45 14.65
CA ARG A 4 -35.64 7.45 15.65
C ARG A 4 -35.01 6.07 15.81
N ARG A 5 -35.79 4.99 15.66
CA ARG A 5 -35.30 3.61 15.72
C ARG A 5 -34.48 3.26 14.49
N VAL A 6 -34.92 3.68 13.30
CA VAL A 6 -34.16 3.49 12.05
C VAL A 6 -32.83 4.23 12.11
N LEU A 7 -32.80 5.48 12.57
CA LEU A 7 -31.57 6.25 12.71
C LEU A 7 -30.60 5.64 13.75
N GLN A 8 -31.12 5.10 14.86
CA GLN A 8 -30.30 4.38 15.85
C GLN A 8 -29.73 3.08 15.29
N LEU A 9 -30.50 2.28 14.55
CA LEU A 9 -29.99 1.07 13.89
C LEU A 9 -28.93 1.41 12.83
N LEU A 10 -29.11 2.48 12.05
CA LEU A 10 -28.14 2.93 11.06
C LEU A 10 -26.84 3.45 11.71
N CYS A 11 -26.93 4.18 12.82
CA CYS A 11 -25.74 4.58 13.59
C CYS A 11 -25.02 3.38 14.21
N LEU A 12 -25.75 2.43 14.80
CA LEU A 12 -25.15 1.22 15.41
C LEU A 12 -24.48 0.33 14.37
N THR A 13 -25.05 0.20 13.18
CA THR A 13 -24.40 -0.54 12.07
C THR A 13 -23.17 0.20 11.53
N PHE A 14 -23.22 1.53 11.41
CA PHE A 14 -22.07 2.34 10.99
C PHE A 14 -20.92 2.32 12.01
N THR A 15 -21.21 2.32 13.32
CA THR A 15 -20.18 2.18 14.37
C THR A 15 -19.59 0.77 14.43
N LEU A 16 -20.39 -0.28 14.21
CA LEU A 16 -19.91 -1.67 14.13
C LEU A 16 -19.00 -1.91 12.90
N ILE A 17 -19.29 -1.28 11.76
CA ILE A 17 -18.47 -1.37 10.54
C ILE A 17 -17.15 -0.59 10.71
N SER A 18 -17.16 0.53 11.44
CA SER A 18 -15.98 1.36 11.66
C SER A 18 -14.99 0.77 12.67
N THR A 19 -15.45 -0.08 13.61
CA THR A 19 -14.61 -0.70 14.65
C THR A 19 -13.98 -2.04 14.23
N THR A 20 -14.30 -2.54 13.04
CA THR A 20 -13.88 -3.87 12.58
C THR A 20 -13.37 -3.85 11.14
N LEU A 21 -12.62 -2.82 10.73
CA LEU A 21 -11.79 -2.99 9.53
C LEU A 21 -10.65 -3.94 9.91
N PRO A 22 -10.68 -5.22 9.48
CA PRO A 22 -9.62 -6.14 9.85
C PRO A 22 -8.35 -5.65 9.15
N SER A 23 -7.23 -5.59 9.86
CA SER A 23 -5.94 -5.48 9.20
C SER A 23 -5.84 -6.62 8.20
N LEU A 24 -5.67 -6.30 6.92
CA LEU A 24 -5.49 -7.32 5.89
C LEU A 24 -4.34 -8.24 6.31
N PRO A 25 -4.53 -9.57 6.28
CA PRO A 25 -3.50 -10.50 6.74
C PRO A 25 -2.17 -10.26 6.05
N GLY A 26 -1.11 -10.34 6.85
CA GLY A 26 0.24 -10.01 6.45
C GLY A 26 0.86 -11.03 5.49
N LEU A 27 1.60 -10.52 4.51
CA LEU A 27 2.64 -11.28 3.83
C LEU A 27 3.99 -10.87 4.40
N THR A 28 4.74 -11.84 4.91
CA THR A 28 6.10 -11.63 5.42
C THR A 28 7.12 -12.17 4.42
N VAL A 29 8.31 -11.55 4.38
CA VAL A 29 9.43 -11.95 3.54
C VAL A 29 10.67 -12.16 4.39
N SER A 30 11.38 -13.25 4.15
CA SER A 30 12.65 -13.57 4.81
C SER A 30 13.75 -13.81 3.77
N PRO A 31 14.88 -13.07 3.85
CA PRO A 31 15.14 -11.95 4.77
C PRO A 31 14.26 -10.72 4.47
N SER A 32 13.98 -9.89 5.49
CA SER A 32 13.03 -8.77 5.46
C SER A 32 13.46 -7.58 4.57
N ARG A 33 13.49 -7.78 3.24
CA ARG A 33 14.01 -6.82 2.25
C ARG A 33 13.13 -6.83 1.00
N SER A 34 13.06 -5.71 0.28
CA SER A 34 12.27 -5.58 -0.96
C SER A 34 13.07 -5.87 -2.25
N GLN A 35 14.40 -5.88 -2.20
CA GLN A 35 15.25 -6.16 -3.35
C GLN A 35 16.26 -7.28 -3.08
N PHE A 36 16.54 -8.07 -4.12
CA PHE A 36 17.43 -9.23 -4.06
C PHE A 36 18.33 -9.32 -5.28
N LEU A 37 19.57 -9.79 -5.08
CA LEU A 37 20.42 -10.15 -6.20
C LEU A 37 19.89 -11.43 -6.86
N GLN A 38 20.15 -11.57 -8.16
CA GLN A 38 19.92 -12.82 -8.87
C GLN A 38 20.62 -13.97 -8.13
N GLY A 39 19.91 -15.10 -8.02
CA GLY A 39 20.36 -16.30 -7.31
C GLY A 39 20.10 -16.30 -5.81
N ALA A 40 19.56 -15.21 -5.24
CA ALA A 40 19.16 -15.19 -3.84
C ALA A 40 18.05 -16.21 -3.53
N SER A 41 18.12 -16.81 -2.34
CA SER A 41 17.01 -17.58 -1.77
C SER A 41 16.12 -16.69 -0.91
N VAL A 42 14.80 -16.86 -1.03
CA VAL A 42 13.78 -16.05 -0.34
C VAL A 42 12.68 -16.97 0.18
N SER A 43 12.17 -16.69 1.37
CA SER A 43 10.96 -17.31 1.90
C SER A 43 9.86 -16.27 2.03
N LEU A 44 8.68 -16.59 1.51
CA LEU A 44 7.47 -15.79 1.64
C LEU A 44 6.49 -16.54 2.52
N SER A 45 5.87 -15.89 3.49
CA SER A 45 5.00 -16.57 4.46
C SER A 45 3.75 -15.75 4.74
N CYS A 46 2.59 -16.36 4.57
CA CYS A 46 1.31 -15.79 4.96
C CYS A 46 1.12 -15.90 6.47
N GLU A 47 0.61 -14.85 7.07
CA GLU A 47 0.31 -14.80 8.52
C GLU A 47 -0.80 -15.78 8.90
N GLU A 48 -1.80 -15.96 8.03
CA GLU A 48 -2.90 -16.88 8.25
C GLU A 48 -2.62 -18.29 7.71
N ASP A 49 -2.96 -19.30 8.52
CA ASP A 49 -2.81 -20.70 8.15
C ASP A 49 -3.75 -21.09 7.00
N GLY A 50 -3.23 -21.92 6.10
CA GLY A 50 -3.99 -22.40 4.93
C GLY A 50 -4.12 -21.40 3.79
N TRP A 51 -3.57 -20.18 3.93
CA TRP A 51 -3.46 -19.22 2.84
C TRP A 51 -2.34 -19.60 1.87
N THR A 52 -2.53 -19.24 0.60
CA THR A 52 -1.58 -19.54 -0.48
C THR A 52 -0.85 -18.28 -0.91
N VAL A 53 0.47 -18.38 -1.12
CA VAL A 53 1.27 -17.31 -1.71
C VAL A 53 1.07 -17.29 -3.21
N TRP A 54 0.71 -16.11 -3.73
CA TRP A 54 0.56 -15.83 -5.15
C TRP A 54 1.54 -14.75 -5.59
N ARG A 55 1.80 -14.71 -6.89
CA ARG A 55 2.57 -13.65 -7.52
C ARG A 55 2.01 -13.21 -8.86
N LYS A 56 2.44 -12.02 -9.25
CA LYS A 56 2.26 -11.42 -10.58
C LYS A 56 3.60 -10.84 -11.01
N THR A 57 4.10 -11.32 -12.14
CA THR A 57 5.36 -10.88 -12.73
C THR A 57 5.09 -10.26 -14.10
N SER A 58 6.14 -9.78 -14.78
CA SER A 58 6.04 -9.28 -16.16
C SER A 58 5.61 -10.36 -17.16
N ARG A 59 5.87 -11.65 -16.87
CA ARG A 59 5.55 -12.78 -17.75
C ARG A 59 4.22 -13.46 -17.41
N GLU A 60 3.89 -13.50 -16.12
CA GLU A 60 2.73 -14.23 -15.62
C GLU A 60 1.80 -13.26 -14.88
N GLN A 61 0.57 -13.15 -15.34
CA GLN A 61 -0.41 -12.26 -14.70
C GLN A 61 -0.82 -12.76 -13.31
N ARG A 62 -0.74 -14.07 -13.06
CA ARG A 62 -1.09 -14.71 -11.80
C ARG A 62 -0.53 -16.13 -11.75
N SER A 63 0.25 -16.46 -10.73
CA SER A 63 0.69 -17.84 -10.45
C SER A 63 0.79 -18.08 -8.94
N SER A 64 0.32 -19.24 -8.49
CA SER A 64 0.46 -19.69 -7.10
C SER A 64 1.83 -20.33 -6.89
N CYS A 65 2.29 -20.38 -5.64
CA CYS A 65 3.54 -21.04 -5.28
C CYS A 65 3.51 -22.52 -5.65
N GLY A 66 4.51 -22.99 -6.40
CA GLY A 66 4.61 -24.36 -6.90
C GLY A 66 5.75 -24.52 -7.90
N ASP A 67 5.83 -25.71 -8.51
CA ASP A 67 7.01 -26.25 -9.22
C ASP A 67 7.62 -25.35 -10.30
N MET A 68 6.92 -24.33 -10.79
CA MET A 68 7.47 -23.37 -11.75
C MET A 68 8.36 -22.28 -11.13
N TRP A 69 8.24 -21.98 -9.82
CA TRP A 69 8.99 -20.87 -9.22
C TRP A 69 9.19 -20.90 -7.71
N GLY A 70 8.61 -21.84 -6.98
CA GLY A 70 8.77 -21.93 -5.53
C GLY A 70 8.33 -23.28 -4.99
N LYS A 71 8.79 -23.62 -3.79
CA LYS A 71 8.39 -24.85 -3.09
C LYS A 71 7.41 -24.49 -1.98
N PRO A 72 6.15 -24.95 -2.04
CA PRO A 72 5.19 -24.71 -0.97
C PRO A 72 5.60 -25.46 0.30
N ALA A 73 5.41 -24.83 1.45
CA ALA A 73 5.66 -25.37 2.78
C ALA A 73 4.61 -24.79 3.75
N GLY A 74 3.44 -25.42 3.84
CA GLY A 74 2.30 -24.84 4.56
C GLY A 74 1.83 -23.53 3.92
N SER A 75 1.64 -22.50 4.74
CA SER A 75 1.33 -21.11 4.32
C SER A 75 2.55 -20.35 3.78
N SER A 76 3.68 -21.03 3.58
CA SER A 76 4.92 -20.45 3.09
C SER A 76 5.32 -20.94 1.70
N CYS A 77 6.09 -20.12 1.00
CA CYS A 77 6.66 -20.38 -0.31
C CYS A 77 8.17 -20.15 -0.28
N ARG A 78 8.95 -21.21 -0.49
CA ARG A 78 10.41 -21.14 -0.52
C ARG A 78 10.91 -21.05 -1.96
N ILE A 79 11.54 -19.94 -2.28
CA ILE A 79 12.14 -19.69 -3.59
C ILE A 79 13.64 -19.90 -3.42
N SER A 80 14.19 -20.96 -4.03
CA SER A 80 15.61 -21.28 -3.89
C SER A 80 16.50 -20.38 -4.72
N TYR A 81 16.00 -19.90 -5.86
CA TYR A 81 16.79 -19.15 -6.84
C TYR A 81 15.95 -18.04 -7.47
N MET A 82 16.15 -16.81 -7.01
CA MET A 82 15.53 -15.63 -7.61
C MET A 82 16.14 -15.31 -8.97
N THR A 83 15.29 -15.03 -9.96
CA THR A 83 15.72 -14.50 -11.28
C THR A 83 15.15 -13.11 -11.46
N THR A 84 15.74 -12.28 -12.32
CA THR A 84 15.18 -10.97 -12.70
C THR A 84 13.73 -11.05 -13.17
N ARG A 85 13.36 -12.17 -13.81
CA ARG A 85 11.99 -12.49 -14.25
C ARG A 85 11.02 -12.72 -13.09
N GLY A 86 11.53 -13.03 -11.90
CA GLY A 86 10.78 -13.13 -10.66
C GLY A 86 10.40 -11.79 -10.04
N SER A 87 10.86 -10.65 -10.59
CA SER A 87 10.43 -9.34 -10.11
C SER A 87 8.92 -9.15 -10.30
N GLY A 88 8.25 -8.64 -9.28
CA GLY A 88 6.81 -8.48 -9.32
C GLY A 88 6.15 -8.32 -7.95
N VAL A 89 4.81 -8.38 -7.97
CA VAL A 89 3.97 -8.23 -6.79
C VAL A 89 3.63 -9.62 -6.25
N TYR A 90 3.77 -9.78 -4.95
CA TYR A 90 3.48 -11.01 -4.21
C TYR A 90 2.41 -10.72 -3.16
N TRP A 91 1.46 -11.64 -2.97
CA TRP A 91 0.39 -11.49 -1.98
C TRP A 91 -0.04 -12.86 -1.45
N CYS A 92 -0.78 -12.83 -0.35
CA CYS A 92 -1.44 -14.01 0.20
C CYS A 92 -2.90 -14.03 -0.21
N GLU A 93 -3.45 -15.22 -0.44
CA GLU A 93 -4.87 -15.39 -0.76
C GLU A 93 -5.49 -16.56 0.00
N SER A 94 -6.68 -16.34 0.56
CA SER A 94 -7.47 -17.35 1.25
C SER A 94 -8.11 -18.33 0.27
N ARG A 95 -8.68 -19.44 0.80
CA ARG A 95 -9.40 -20.44 -0.01
C ARG A 95 -10.68 -19.86 -0.63
N GLU A 96 -11.28 -18.90 0.05
CA GLU A 96 -12.48 -18.16 -0.34
C GLU A 96 -12.16 -17.02 -1.33
N GLY A 97 -10.89 -16.80 -1.66
CA GLY A 97 -10.44 -15.78 -2.61
C GLY A 97 -10.22 -14.40 -1.99
N ALA A 98 -10.17 -14.28 -0.66
CA ALA A 98 -9.81 -13.02 -0.01
C ALA A 98 -8.30 -12.78 -0.19
N ALA A 99 -7.92 -11.62 -0.74
CA ALA A 99 -6.52 -11.23 -0.90
C ALA A 99 -6.04 -10.42 0.31
N GLY A 100 -4.86 -10.76 0.82
CA GLY A 100 -4.21 -10.06 1.92
C GLY A 100 -3.35 -8.90 1.44
N SER A 101 -2.46 -8.44 2.31
CA SER A 101 -1.46 -7.43 1.94
C SER A 101 -0.52 -7.94 0.83
N SER A 102 -0.02 -7.01 0.03
CA SER A 102 0.89 -7.32 -1.07
C SER A 102 2.21 -6.57 -0.93
N ILE A 103 3.30 -7.18 -1.38
CA ILE A 103 4.63 -6.60 -1.39
C ILE A 103 5.20 -6.63 -2.82
N ASN A 104 6.01 -5.64 -3.16
CA ASN A 104 6.74 -5.63 -4.42
C ASN A 104 8.18 -6.10 -4.20
N ILE A 105 8.59 -7.12 -4.92
CA ILE A 105 9.95 -7.65 -4.89
C ILE A 105 10.62 -7.35 -6.22
N THR A 106 11.81 -6.73 -6.14
CA THR A 106 12.65 -6.48 -7.30
C THR A 106 13.90 -7.35 -7.25
N VAL A 107 14.20 -8.04 -8.34
CA VAL A 107 15.43 -8.84 -8.50
C VAL A 107 16.30 -8.17 -9.55
N ALA A 108 17.56 -7.90 -9.19
CA ALA A 108 18.54 -7.28 -10.09
C ALA A 108 19.81 -8.13 -10.17
N ASP A 109 20.56 -7.98 -11.27
CA ASP A 109 21.76 -8.80 -11.53
C ASP A 109 23.00 -8.27 -10.81
N THR A 110 23.14 -6.94 -10.74
CA THR A 110 24.42 -6.31 -10.36
C THR A 110 24.40 -5.57 -9.03
N VAL A 111 23.44 -4.67 -8.80
CA VAL A 111 23.37 -3.82 -7.59
C VAL A 111 21.94 -3.80 -7.06
N VAL A 112 21.78 -3.91 -5.74
CA VAL A 112 20.48 -3.84 -5.06
C VAL A 112 20.54 -2.99 -3.80
N LEU A 113 19.43 -2.32 -3.54
CA LEU A 113 19.19 -1.63 -2.29
C LEU A 113 18.35 -2.52 -1.37
N GLN A 114 18.95 -2.96 -0.28
CA GLN A 114 18.31 -3.67 0.80
C GLN A 114 17.60 -2.67 1.73
N SER A 115 16.40 -2.26 1.32
CA SER A 115 15.48 -1.45 2.13
C SER A 115 14.44 -2.33 2.83
N PRO A 116 13.83 -1.85 3.94
CA PRO A 116 12.72 -2.54 4.58
C PRO A 116 11.53 -2.71 3.62
N VAL A 117 10.80 -3.81 3.79
CA VAL A 117 9.60 -4.12 2.99
C VAL A 117 8.31 -3.51 3.58
N LEU A 118 8.32 -3.20 4.88
CA LEU A 118 7.20 -2.62 5.60
C LEU A 118 7.50 -1.15 5.94
N PRO A 119 6.44 -0.33 6.17
CA PRO A 119 6.61 1.04 6.65
C PRO A 119 7.43 1.09 7.94
N VAL A 120 8.29 2.11 8.03
CA VAL A 120 9.16 2.35 9.19
C VAL A 120 8.44 3.26 10.17
N MET A 121 8.43 2.92 11.45
CA MET A 121 7.83 3.79 12.46
C MET A 121 8.72 4.99 12.78
N GLU A 122 8.13 6.16 12.99
CA GLU A 122 8.87 7.35 13.45
C GLU A 122 9.63 7.09 14.76
N GLY A 123 10.79 7.72 14.89
CA GLY A 123 11.73 7.58 16.00
C GLY A 123 12.64 6.36 15.92
N GLN A 124 12.39 5.41 15.01
CA GLN A 124 13.26 4.24 14.83
C GLN A 124 14.49 4.55 13.97
N ASP A 125 15.53 3.76 14.15
CA ASP A 125 16.70 3.76 13.28
C ASP A 125 16.55 2.68 12.20
N VAL A 126 16.88 3.02 10.96
CA VAL A 126 16.84 2.08 9.84
C VAL A 126 18.18 2.02 9.15
N THR A 127 18.67 0.81 8.93
CA THR A 127 19.90 0.60 8.17
C THR A 127 19.56 0.09 6.77
N LEU A 128 19.95 0.86 5.77
CA LEU A 128 19.90 0.51 4.35
C LEU A 128 21.21 -0.20 3.98
N GLY A 129 21.11 -1.31 3.25
CA GLY A 129 22.29 -2.01 2.72
C GLY A 129 22.37 -1.87 1.21
N CYS A 130 23.50 -1.42 0.67
CA CYS A 130 23.80 -1.50 -0.74
C CYS A 130 24.67 -2.73 -1.00
N ARG A 131 24.23 -3.63 -1.87
CA ARG A 131 24.98 -4.84 -2.21
C ARG A 131 25.21 -4.93 -3.69
N THR A 132 26.36 -5.47 -4.07
CA THR A 132 26.69 -5.81 -5.44
C THR A 132 27.18 -7.24 -5.57
N SER A 133 26.97 -7.84 -6.75
CA SER A 133 27.55 -9.12 -7.14
C SER A 133 28.97 -8.99 -7.69
N ALA A 134 29.42 -7.77 -8.03
CA ALA A 134 30.78 -7.52 -8.48
C ALA A 134 31.77 -7.57 -7.30
N PRO A 135 33.02 -8.01 -7.50
CA PRO A 135 34.06 -7.90 -6.47
C PRO A 135 34.31 -6.42 -6.17
N SER A 136 33.89 -5.94 -5.00
CA SER A 136 33.96 -4.52 -4.66
C SER A 136 34.68 -4.29 -3.34
N THR A 137 35.73 -3.48 -3.38
CA THR A 137 36.27 -2.71 -2.24
C THR A 137 35.79 -1.25 -2.27
N LEU A 138 34.85 -0.96 -3.16
CA LEU A 138 34.34 0.39 -3.44
C LEU A 138 33.30 0.79 -2.40
N SER A 139 33.30 2.06 -2.03
CA SER A 139 32.24 2.63 -1.19
C SER A 139 30.94 2.78 -1.97
N ALA A 140 29.82 2.53 -1.32
CA ALA A 140 28.50 2.74 -1.89
C ALA A 140 28.09 4.21 -1.73
N GLU A 141 27.56 4.83 -2.79
CA GLU A 141 26.92 6.14 -2.74
C GLU A 141 25.41 5.95 -2.57
N PHE A 142 24.79 6.73 -1.70
CA PHE A 142 23.36 6.68 -1.43
C PHE A 142 22.68 7.96 -1.89
N PHE A 143 21.46 7.80 -2.40
CA PHE A 143 20.63 8.89 -2.90
C PHE A 143 19.21 8.78 -2.36
N LYS A 144 18.60 9.92 -2.04
CA LYS A 144 17.19 10.08 -1.70
C LYS A 144 16.57 11.11 -2.64
N ASP A 145 15.48 10.74 -3.30
CA ASP A 145 14.74 11.61 -4.23
C ASP A 145 15.66 12.21 -5.32
N GLY A 146 16.64 11.42 -5.75
CA GLY A 146 17.66 11.83 -6.73
C GLY A 146 18.84 12.62 -6.16
N VAL A 147 18.77 13.07 -4.90
CA VAL A 147 19.81 13.87 -4.23
C VAL A 147 20.80 12.95 -3.51
N PHE A 148 22.09 13.23 -3.64
CA PHE A 148 23.15 12.51 -2.91
C PHE A 148 23.05 12.78 -1.40
N ILE A 149 23.05 11.72 -0.60
CA ILE A 149 22.93 11.81 0.87
C ILE A 149 24.15 11.26 1.62
N GLY A 150 25.10 10.62 0.93
CA GLY A 150 26.35 10.19 1.54
C GLY A 150 27.01 9.00 0.87
N THR A 151 28.21 8.68 1.35
CA THR A 151 29.04 7.55 0.87
C THR A 151 29.45 6.68 2.04
N GLU A 152 29.25 5.37 1.93
CA GLU A 152 29.54 4.40 3.00
C GLU A 152 30.46 3.28 2.49
N SER A 153 31.62 3.14 3.13
CA SER A 153 32.62 2.12 2.76
C SER A 153 32.16 0.69 3.04
N THR A 154 31.34 0.50 4.07
CA THR A 154 30.75 -0.80 4.42
C THR A 154 29.54 -1.16 3.55
N GLY A 155 29.08 -0.24 2.71
CA GLY A 155 27.83 -0.36 1.96
C GLY A 155 26.57 -0.27 2.84
N HIS A 156 26.67 0.14 4.10
CA HIS A 156 25.52 0.26 5.00
C HIS A 156 25.34 1.71 5.47
N MET A 157 24.16 2.28 5.25
CA MET A 157 23.80 3.62 5.68
C MET A 157 22.68 3.55 6.73
N THR A 158 22.88 4.20 7.87
CA THR A 158 21.85 4.26 8.93
C THR A 158 21.14 5.62 8.93
N LEU A 159 19.83 5.59 8.65
CA LEU A 159 18.92 6.71 8.89
C LEU A 159 18.56 6.70 10.38
N ARG A 160 19.06 7.70 11.13
CA ARG A 160 18.82 7.81 12.57
C ARG A 160 17.60 8.68 12.87
N HIS A 161 16.86 8.33 13.91
CA HIS A 161 15.67 9.06 14.36
C HIS A 161 14.73 9.38 13.19
N VAL A 162 14.28 8.34 12.49
CA VAL A 162 13.42 8.47 11.31
C VAL A 162 12.20 9.34 11.64
N SER A 163 11.91 10.29 10.77
CA SER A 163 10.71 11.14 10.84
C SER A 163 10.03 11.14 9.48
N ARG A 164 8.85 11.75 9.37
CA ARG A 164 8.13 11.89 8.09
C ARG A 164 8.99 12.41 6.91
N SER A 165 10.02 13.21 7.16
CA SER A 165 10.92 13.71 6.11
C SER A 165 11.84 12.65 5.51
N ALA A 166 12.05 11.53 6.21
CA ALA A 166 12.81 10.39 5.72
C ALA A 166 12.01 9.56 4.70
N GLU A 167 10.71 9.78 4.55
CA GLU A 167 9.94 9.18 3.46
C GLU A 167 10.46 9.65 2.09
N GLY A 168 10.55 8.73 1.13
CA GLY A 168 10.97 9.06 -0.23
C GLY A 168 11.50 7.89 -1.02
N LEU A 169 12.05 8.19 -2.20
CA LEU A 169 12.58 7.21 -3.14
C LEU A 169 14.10 7.09 -3.00
N TYR A 170 14.57 5.94 -2.51
CA TYR A 170 15.98 5.68 -2.26
C TYR A 170 16.60 4.80 -3.34
N ARG A 171 17.88 5.05 -3.64
CA ARG A 171 18.72 4.17 -4.46
C ARG A 171 20.16 4.27 -4.00
N CYS A 172 20.98 3.29 -4.35
CA CYS A 172 22.41 3.32 -4.11
C CYS A 172 23.19 2.98 -5.38
N SER A 173 24.47 3.34 -5.42
CA SER A 173 25.34 3.04 -6.55
C SER A 173 26.76 2.72 -6.11
N PHE A 174 27.45 1.97 -6.96
CA PHE A 174 28.90 1.80 -6.89
C PHE A 174 29.50 2.38 -8.17
N ARG A 175 30.45 3.31 -8.03
CA ARG A 175 31.10 3.95 -9.18
C ARG A 175 31.70 2.91 -10.12
N GLY A 176 31.39 3.02 -11.41
CA GLY A 176 31.88 2.10 -12.44
C GLY A 176 31.22 0.71 -12.45
N VAL A 177 30.30 0.41 -11.52
CA VAL A 177 29.56 -0.87 -11.47
C VAL A 177 28.11 -0.68 -11.87
N GLY A 178 27.42 0.32 -11.31
CA GLY A 178 26.03 0.62 -11.63
C GLY A 178 25.22 1.10 -10.43
N GLU A 179 23.91 1.22 -10.64
CA GLU A 179 22.95 1.69 -9.64
C GLU A 179 21.91 0.61 -9.32
N SER A 180 21.40 0.63 -8.09
CA SER A 180 20.27 -0.21 -7.69
C SER A 180 18.97 0.29 -8.31
N PRO A 181 17.98 -0.58 -8.52
CA PRO A 181 16.60 -0.15 -8.70
C PRO A 181 16.16 0.77 -7.54
N PRO A 182 15.29 1.75 -7.79
CA PRO A 182 14.79 2.62 -6.74
C PRO A 182 13.80 1.89 -5.82
N SER A 183 13.77 2.27 -4.55
CA SER A 183 12.90 1.69 -3.53
C SER A 183 12.22 2.79 -2.73
N TRP A 184 10.89 2.74 -2.61
CA TRP A 184 10.15 3.69 -1.78
C TRP A 184 10.20 3.25 -0.32
N ILE A 185 10.58 4.16 0.57
CA ILE A 185 10.54 3.95 2.02
C ILE A 185 9.42 4.82 2.58
N SER A 186 8.39 4.18 3.13
CA SER A 186 7.28 4.85 3.82
C SER A 186 7.56 4.98 5.31
N VAL A 187 7.08 6.07 5.91
CA VAL A 187 7.17 6.29 7.35
C VAL A 187 5.78 6.36 7.97
N SER A 188 5.55 5.58 9.04
CA SER A 188 4.28 5.56 9.78
C SER A 188 4.43 6.27 11.13
N ALA A 189 3.40 7.02 11.51
CA ALA A 189 3.32 7.61 12.83
C ALA A 189 3.21 6.50 13.90
N PRO A 190 3.72 6.73 15.12
CA PRO A 190 3.51 5.83 16.23
C PRO A 190 1.99 5.73 16.54
N PRO A 191 1.50 4.59 17.03
CA PRO A 191 0.11 4.50 17.47
C PRO A 191 -0.12 5.53 18.60
N THR A 192 -0.93 6.55 18.32
CA THR A 192 -1.36 7.52 19.32
C THR A 192 -2.12 6.75 20.40
N LYS A 193 -1.54 6.62 21.60
CA LYS A 193 -2.34 6.25 22.77
C LYS A 193 -3.49 7.24 22.83
N ALA A 194 -4.72 6.76 22.67
CA ALA A 194 -5.91 7.59 22.79
C ALA A 194 -5.78 8.41 24.07
N ALA A 195 -5.77 9.74 23.93
CA ALA A 195 -5.81 10.61 25.09
C ALA A 195 -7.05 10.23 25.91
N PRO A 196 -6.96 10.15 27.25
CA PRO A 196 -8.15 10.02 28.08
C PRO A 196 -9.13 11.14 27.70
N PRO A 197 -10.45 10.89 27.62
CA PRO A 197 -11.40 11.95 27.33
C PRO A 197 -11.26 13.03 28.42
N THR A 198 -10.76 14.20 28.04
CA THR A 198 -10.76 15.38 28.91
C THR A 198 -12.21 15.79 29.14
N GLU A 199 -12.71 15.44 30.32
CA GLU A 199 -14.02 15.81 30.82
C GLU A 199 -14.04 17.31 31.16
N GLY A 200 -15.00 18.03 30.58
CA GLY A 200 -15.56 19.27 31.13
C GLY A 200 -14.77 20.56 30.98
N ALA A 201 -14.95 21.27 29.85
CA ALA A 201 -14.86 22.74 29.84
C ALA A 201 -16.29 23.32 29.81
N PRO A 202 -16.65 24.29 30.68
CA PRO A 202 -18.00 24.83 30.77
C PRO A 202 -18.33 25.79 29.61
N PRO A 203 -19.61 25.94 29.23
CA PRO A 203 -20.01 26.79 28.11
C PRO A 203 -20.01 28.27 28.51
N THR A 204 -19.14 29.06 27.88
CA THR A 204 -19.18 30.53 27.97
C THR A 204 -20.19 31.08 26.96
N SER A 205 -21.36 31.43 27.51
CA SER A 205 -22.32 32.48 27.13
C SER A 205 -21.97 33.39 25.94
N GLY A 206 -22.85 33.37 24.93
CA GLY A 206 -23.64 34.54 24.51
C GLY A 206 -23.03 35.52 23.49
N ALA A 207 -23.49 35.44 22.24
CA ALA A 207 -23.52 36.57 21.29
C ALA A 207 -24.69 36.39 20.29
N PRO A 208 -25.31 37.47 19.78
CA PRO A 208 -26.69 37.51 19.26
C PRO A 208 -26.83 37.02 17.80
N PRO A 209 -28.04 36.69 17.34
CA PRO A 209 -28.25 36.20 15.98
C PRO A 209 -28.17 37.35 14.98
N THR A 210 -27.11 37.40 14.18
CA THR A 210 -27.09 38.21 12.97
C THR A 210 -27.86 37.48 11.87
N SER A 211 -28.90 38.16 11.39
CA SER A 211 -29.77 37.77 10.29
C SER A 211 -28.95 37.48 9.03
N ILE A 212 -28.85 36.19 8.65
CA ILE A 212 -28.38 35.77 7.34
C ILE A 212 -29.62 35.54 6.48
N THR A 213 -29.85 36.48 5.58
CA THR A 213 -30.86 36.41 4.52
C THR A 213 -30.56 35.24 3.58
N PHE A 214 -31.43 34.23 3.56
CA PHE A 214 -31.40 33.16 2.58
C PHE A 214 -31.82 33.69 1.21
N LEU A 215 -30.89 33.77 0.25
CA LEU A 215 -31.23 33.97 -1.15
C LEU A 215 -31.68 32.62 -1.72
N GLN A 216 -32.99 32.39 -1.83
CA GLN A 216 -33.52 31.22 -2.54
C GLN A 216 -33.46 31.47 -4.06
N LEU A 217 -32.72 30.63 -4.78
CA LEU A 217 -32.86 30.51 -6.24
C LEU A 217 -33.79 29.33 -6.52
N VAL A 218 -35.04 29.61 -6.92
CA VAL A 218 -36.01 28.60 -7.37
C VAL A 218 -35.82 28.42 -8.87
N VAL A 219 -35.32 27.26 -9.30
CA VAL A 219 -35.29 26.89 -10.72
C VAL A 219 -36.47 25.96 -10.99
N SER A 220 -37.51 26.50 -11.62
CA SER A 220 -38.72 25.76 -12.00
C SER A 220 -38.52 25.09 -13.37
N PHE A 221 -38.38 23.76 -13.40
CA PHE A 221 -38.54 22.98 -14.63
C PHE A 221 -39.86 22.21 -14.57
N LEU A 222 -40.79 22.57 -15.46
CA LEU A 222 -42.03 21.85 -15.71
C LEU A 222 -41.71 20.61 -16.57
N LEU A 223 -41.94 19.41 -16.03
CA LEU A 223 -41.98 18.17 -16.81
C LEU A 223 -43.43 17.87 -17.24
N PRO A 224 -43.69 17.42 -18.47
CA PRO A 224 -44.85 16.58 -18.74
C PRO A 224 -44.50 15.16 -18.24
N GLY A 225 -44.82 14.89 -16.98
CA GLY A 225 -44.56 13.61 -16.30
C GLY A 225 -43.85 13.84 -14.97
N GLY A 226 -44.62 14.15 -13.92
CA GLY A 226 -44.11 14.58 -12.64
C GLY A 226 -43.35 13.50 -11.86
N PHE A 227 -42.06 13.75 -11.62
CA PHE A 227 -41.32 13.39 -10.40
C PHE A 227 -40.19 14.42 -10.22
N LEU A 228 -40.15 15.08 -9.06
CA LEU A 228 -39.09 16.01 -8.63
C LEU A 228 -38.25 15.33 -7.54
N SER A 229 -36.92 15.27 -7.71
CA SER A 229 -35.91 15.25 -6.62
C SER A 229 -34.50 15.53 -7.17
N GLU A 230 -33.99 16.72 -6.89
CA GLU A 230 -32.57 17.17 -6.89
C GLU A 230 -32.18 17.42 -5.39
N LEU A 231 -30.94 17.46 -4.85
CA LEU A 231 -29.56 17.39 -5.37
C LEU A 231 -28.57 16.98 -4.23
N HIS A 232 -27.47 16.34 -4.63
CA HIS A 232 -26.04 16.41 -4.19
C HIS A 232 -25.56 16.57 -2.72
N LEU A 233 -24.55 15.73 -2.39
CA LEU A 233 -23.50 15.96 -1.40
C LEU A 233 -22.12 15.75 -2.06
N HIS A 234 -21.31 16.80 -2.17
CA HIS A 234 -19.89 16.69 -2.54
C HIS A 234 -19.05 16.42 -1.29
N SER A 235 -18.25 15.34 -1.31
CA SER A 235 -17.09 15.18 -0.44
C SER A 235 -15.85 15.64 -1.22
N ALA A 236 -15.23 16.70 -0.73
CA ALA A 236 -13.82 16.95 -1.01
C ALA A 236 -13.02 15.88 -0.25
N HIS A 237 -12.19 15.13 -0.97
CA HIS A 237 -10.86 14.63 -0.57
C HIS A 237 -10.39 13.74 -1.74
N GLY A 238 -9.43 14.23 -2.50
CA GLY A 238 -8.88 13.52 -3.65
C GLY A 238 -8.19 12.23 -3.23
N VAL A 239 -8.67 11.10 -3.76
CA VAL A 239 -7.89 9.88 -3.91
C VAL A 239 -8.11 9.40 -5.34
N PHE A 240 -7.06 9.55 -6.14
CA PHE A 240 -6.97 9.05 -7.50
C PHE A 240 -6.93 7.52 -7.44
N PHE A 241 -7.99 6.84 -7.89
CA PHE A 241 -7.98 5.38 -8.06
C PHE A 241 -8.19 5.08 -9.55
N GLN A 242 -7.20 4.42 -10.17
CA GLN A 242 -7.26 3.98 -11.55
C GLN A 242 -8.34 2.91 -11.74
N GLU A 243 -9.34 3.19 -12.57
CA GLU A 243 -10.25 2.18 -13.11
C GLU A 243 -9.52 1.26 -14.07
N ARG A 244 -9.66 -0.06 -13.88
CA ARG A 244 -9.34 -1.04 -14.92
C ARG A 244 -10.64 -1.69 -15.40
N VAL A 245 -11.08 -1.24 -16.57
CA VAL A 245 -12.18 -1.79 -17.38
C VAL A 245 -11.91 -3.26 -17.69
N LYS A 246 -12.84 -4.15 -17.33
CA LYS A 246 -12.88 -5.54 -17.80
C LYS A 246 -13.92 -5.61 -18.93
N ARG A 247 -13.48 -5.70 -20.20
CA ARG A 247 -14.38 -5.99 -21.32
C ARG A 247 -14.80 -7.45 -21.25
N MET A 248 -16.10 -7.69 -21.15
CA MET A 248 -16.73 -8.98 -21.40
C MET A 248 -17.34 -8.89 -22.80
N SER A 249 -16.77 -9.64 -23.75
CA SER A 249 -17.26 -9.75 -25.12
C SER A 249 -18.24 -10.92 -25.22
N LEU A 250 -19.47 -10.66 -25.67
CA LEU A 250 -20.36 -11.65 -26.30
C LEU A 250 -21.10 -10.96 -27.47
N PRO A 251 -21.68 -11.71 -28.42
CA PRO A 251 -21.42 -11.55 -29.84
C PRO A 251 -22.40 -10.62 -30.56
N GLN A 252 -21.92 -10.01 -31.65
CA GLN A 252 -22.78 -9.36 -32.64
C GLN A 252 -23.56 -10.43 -33.41
N TYR A 253 -24.89 -10.35 -33.36
CA TYR A 253 -25.73 -10.79 -34.46
C TYR A 253 -25.80 -9.62 -35.46
N LEU A 254 -25.35 -9.85 -36.69
CA LEU A 254 -25.46 -8.92 -37.80
C LEU A 254 -26.50 -9.50 -38.77
N GLU A 255 -27.63 -8.79 -38.91
CA GLU A 255 -28.53 -8.97 -40.06
C GLU A 255 -27.86 -8.39 -41.31
N ILE A 256 -27.85 -9.17 -42.39
CA ILE A 256 -27.85 -8.65 -43.77
C ILE A 256 -28.58 -9.69 -44.64
N GLY A 257 -29.67 -9.29 -45.31
CA GLY A 257 -30.34 -10.07 -46.35
C GLY A 257 -31.85 -9.90 -46.37
#